data_AF-A0A2D9Z288-F1
#
_entry.id   AF-A0A2D9Z288-F1
#
_cell.length_a   1.000
_cell.length_b   1.000
_cell.length_c   1.000
_cell.angle_alpha   90.00
_cell.angle_beta   90.00
_cell.angle_gamma   90.00
#
_symmetry.space_group_name_H-M   'P 1'
#
loop_
_entity.id
_entity.type
_entity.pdbx_description
1 polymer ?
#
loop_
_entity_poly.entity_id
_entity_poly.type
_entity_poly.pdbx_seq_one_letter_code
_entity_poly.pdbx_strand_id
1 'polypeptide(L)'
;MYKEKPKPQRFRRLATIKEVMIKRLSFLPYIDYIPNINPTKPALTMLNELTKYEKIVDDHVEFDHPKEETTSSESKRKRWLKNLIRREKKDDSIEEKIYDINEIRKLTSRYEKWGLAWDEKASLVERDLSIDEIYLIKSEIKRISKKL
;
A
#
# COMPACT_ATOMS: atom_id res chain seq x y z
N MET A 1 11.44 14.02 52.51
CA MET A 1 11.92 14.80 51.35
C MET A 1 12.72 13.87 50.44
N TYR A 2 12.16 13.45 49.30
CA TYR A 2 12.90 12.64 48.32
C TYR A 2 13.80 13.56 47.50
N LYS A 3 15.13 13.39 47.60
CA LYS A 3 16.09 14.07 46.72
C LYS A 3 16.01 13.42 45.34
N GLU A 4 15.59 14.17 44.32
CA GLU A 4 15.65 13.73 42.93
C GLU A 4 17.11 13.43 42.55
N LYS A 5 17.34 12.24 41.99
CA LYS A 5 18.66 11.86 41.45
C LYS A 5 18.94 12.70 40.20
N PRO A 6 20.15 13.27 40.03
CA PRO A 6 20.46 14.06 38.86
C PRO A 6 20.33 13.20 37.60
N LYS A 7 19.54 13.67 36.62
CA LYS A 7 19.40 12.97 35.32
C LYS A 7 20.79 12.84 34.68
N PRO A 8 21.17 11.63 34.21
CA PRO A 8 22.52 11.40 33.72
C PRO A 8 22.80 12.24 32.46
N GLN A 9 23.89 13.01 32.49
CA GLN A 9 24.42 13.82 31.38
C GLN A 9 24.62 13.05 30.07
N ARG A 10 24.58 11.71 30.08
CA ARG A 10 24.76 10.82 28.93
C ARG A 10 23.73 11.05 27.81
N PHE A 11 22.50 11.47 28.13
CA PHE A 11 21.46 11.67 27.11
C PHE A 11 21.81 12.76 26.09
N ARG A 12 22.48 13.84 26.51
CA ARG A 12 22.90 14.91 25.58
C ARG A 12 23.94 14.42 24.57
N ARG A 13 24.93 13.61 25.00
CA ARG A 13 25.98 13.09 24.11
C ARG A 13 25.44 12.16 23.02
N LEU A 14 24.46 11.32 23.34
CA LEU A 14 23.86 10.41 22.36
C LEU A 14 23.06 11.16 21.28
N ALA A 15 22.36 12.23 21.65
CA ALA A 15 21.69 13.11 20.69
C ALA A 15 22.70 13.77 19.74
N THR A 16 23.83 14.25 20.28
CA THR A 16 24.92 14.84 19.46
C THR A 16 25.55 13.82 18.52
N ILE A 17 25.78 12.58 18.98
CA ILE A 17 26.32 11.49 18.15
C ILE A 17 25.36 11.16 17.00
N LYS A 18 24.06 11.07 17.29
CA LYS A 18 23.03 10.82 16.29
C LYS A 18 23.00 11.93 15.23
N GLU A 19 23.04 13.20 15.63
CA GLU A 19 23.08 14.34 14.70
C GLU A 19 24.34 14.34 13.83
N VAL A 20 25.49 14.04 14.42
CA VAL A 20 26.77 13.95 13.70
C VAL A 20 26.75 12.79 12.70
N MET A 21 26.22 11.62 13.08
CA MET A 21 26.06 10.49 12.15
C MET A 21 25.10 10.82 11.00
N ILE A 22 23.93 11.41 11.29
CA ILE A 22 22.96 11.79 10.26
C ILE A 22 23.56 12.82 9.30
N LYS A 23 24.23 13.86 9.81
CA LYS A 23 24.94 14.83 8.95
C LYS A 23 26.02 14.16 8.11
N ARG A 24 26.81 13.26 8.70
CA ARG A 24 27.86 12.55 7.98
C ARG A 24 27.34 11.55 6.96
N LEU A 25 26.14 11.00 7.12
CA LEU A 25 25.52 10.03 6.22
C LEU A 25 24.51 10.67 5.26
N SER A 26 24.28 11.98 5.37
CA SER A 26 23.33 12.73 4.54
C SER A 26 23.69 12.77 3.04
N PHE A 27 24.92 12.42 2.69
CA PHE A 27 25.36 12.28 1.29
C PHE A 27 24.85 10.99 0.64
N LEU A 28 24.46 9.99 1.45
CA LEU A 28 23.88 8.78 0.91
C LEU A 28 22.46 9.12 0.42
N PRO A 29 22.12 8.83 -0.84
CA PRO A 29 20.73 8.87 -1.23
C PRO A 29 19.94 7.98 -0.27
N TYR A 30 18.74 8.41 0.13
CA TYR A 30 17.82 7.51 0.82
C TYR A 30 17.45 6.39 -0.17
N ILE A 31 18.25 5.33 -0.17
CA ILE A 31 17.95 4.11 -0.90
C ILE A 31 16.85 3.45 -0.06
N ASP A 32 15.67 3.28 -0.67
CA ASP A 32 14.61 2.46 -0.08
C ASP A 32 15.22 1.08 0.22
N TYR A 33 15.45 0.78 1.50
CA TYR A 33 15.99 -0.50 1.92
C TYR A 33 14.97 -1.59 1.62
N ILE A 34 15.34 -2.49 0.71
CA ILE A 34 14.58 -3.71 0.41
C ILE A 34 15.42 -4.87 0.94
N PRO A 35 15.08 -5.43 2.12
CA PRO A 35 15.85 -6.50 2.70
C PRO A 35 15.77 -7.75 1.81
N ASN A 36 16.93 -8.32 1.48
CA ASN A 36 17.02 -9.61 0.79
C ASN A 36 17.02 -10.72 1.84
N ILE A 37 15.83 -11.11 2.30
CA ILE A 37 15.61 -12.11 3.34
C ILE A 37 14.64 -13.18 2.86
N ASN A 38 14.77 -14.39 3.41
CA ASN A 38 13.75 -15.43 3.25
C ASN A 38 12.66 -15.21 4.32
N PRO A 39 11.43 -14.84 3.95
CA PRO A 39 10.40 -14.50 4.92
C PRO A 39 9.97 -15.71 5.74
N THR A 40 9.74 -15.50 7.03
CA THR A 40 9.16 -16.52 7.91
C THR A 40 7.67 -16.73 7.62
N LYS A 41 7.05 -17.76 8.22
CA LYS A 41 5.61 -18.04 8.05
C LYS A 41 4.70 -16.84 8.40
N PRO A 42 4.94 -16.11 9.52
CA PRO A 42 4.22 -14.87 9.81
C PRO A 42 4.34 -13.83 8.70
N ALA A 43 5.56 -13.58 8.20
CA ALA A 43 5.79 -12.63 7.11
C ALA A 43 5.12 -13.06 5.80
N LEU A 44 5.20 -14.35 5.43
CA LEU A 44 4.49 -14.90 4.28
C LEU A 44 2.98 -14.72 4.39
N THR A 45 2.42 -14.81 5.59
CA THR A 45 0.98 -14.58 5.82
C THR A 45 0.58 -13.16 5.44
N MET A 46 1.40 -12.17 5.80
CA MET A 46 1.17 -10.77 5.44
C MET A 46 1.39 -10.52 3.95
N LEU A 47 2.47 -11.06 3.37
CA LEU A 47 2.76 -10.92 1.93
C LEU A 47 1.65 -11.53 1.06
N ASN A 48 1.04 -12.63 1.50
CA ASN A 48 -0.11 -13.22 0.83
C ASN A 48 -1.34 -12.31 0.85
N GLU A 49 -1.58 -11.57 1.95
CA GLU A 49 -2.65 -10.56 1.98
C GLU A 49 -2.33 -9.36 1.09
N LEU A 50 -1.07 -8.93 1.01
CA LEU A 50 -0.65 -7.91 0.06
C LEU A 50 -0.85 -8.35 -1.39
N THR A 51 -0.68 -9.63 -1.70
CA THR A 51 -0.96 -10.17 -3.04
C THR A 51 -2.45 -10.06 -3.39
N LYS A 52 -3.35 -10.24 -2.40
CA LYS A 52 -4.78 -10.00 -2.61
C LYS A 52 -5.08 -8.52 -2.78
N TYR A 53 -4.45 -7.65 -1.98
CA TYR A 53 -4.55 -6.20 -2.12
C TYR A 53 -4.15 -5.74 -3.52
N GLU A 54 -3.00 -6.23 -4.00
CA GLU A 54 -2.48 -5.91 -5.32
C GLU A 54 -3.47 -6.23 -6.43
N LYS A 55 -4.18 -7.36 -6.33
CA LYS A 55 -5.25 -7.70 -7.28
C LYS A 55 -6.42 -6.71 -7.23
N ILE A 56 -6.80 -6.22 -6.05
CA ILE A 56 -7.86 -5.21 -5.93
C ILE A 56 -7.40 -3.88 -6.54
N VAL A 57 -6.13 -3.53 -6.33
CA VAL A 57 -5.50 -2.34 -6.93
C VAL A 57 -5.42 -2.47 -8.44
N ASP A 58 -4.99 -3.63 -8.96
CA ASP A 58 -4.93 -3.88 -10.40
C ASP A 58 -6.32 -3.73 -11.03
N ASP A 59 -7.37 -4.28 -10.41
CA ASP A 59 -8.76 -4.12 -10.88
C ASP A 59 -9.26 -2.65 -10.78
N HIS A 60 -8.78 -1.88 -9.80
CA HIS A 60 -9.09 -0.45 -9.65
C HIS A 60 -8.41 0.36 -10.75
N VAL A 61 -7.12 0.13 -11.00
CA VAL A 61 -6.39 0.75 -12.11
C VAL A 61 -7.00 0.34 -13.45
N GLU A 62 -7.44 -0.92 -13.57
CA GLU A 62 -8.19 -1.42 -14.73
C GLU A 62 -9.47 -0.58 -14.91
N PHE A 63 -10.24 -0.36 -13.85
CA PHE A 63 -11.44 0.49 -13.88
C PHE A 63 -11.16 1.96 -14.27
N ASP A 64 -10.09 2.57 -13.75
CA ASP A 64 -9.75 3.98 -14.01
C ASP A 64 -9.07 4.22 -15.36
N HIS A 65 -8.24 3.27 -15.80
CA HIS A 65 -7.37 3.37 -16.97
C HIS A 65 -7.53 2.15 -17.89
N PRO A 66 -8.65 2.10 -18.61
CA PRO A 66 -8.91 1.03 -19.54
C PRO A 66 -7.89 1.00 -20.70
N LYS A 67 -7.13 -0.09 -20.79
CA LYS A 67 -6.21 -0.37 -21.92
C LYS A 67 -6.98 -0.37 -23.23
N GLU A 68 -6.50 0.39 -24.20
CA GLU A 68 -7.00 0.33 -25.58
C GLU A 68 -6.53 -0.97 -26.23
N GLU A 69 -7.32 -2.04 -26.16
CA GLU A 69 -7.03 -3.26 -26.94
C GLU A 69 -7.44 -3.08 -28.41
N THR A 70 -6.43 -3.13 -29.28
CA THR A 70 -6.60 -3.32 -30.72
C THR A 70 -7.08 -4.75 -31.01
N THR A 71 -8.15 -4.86 -31.80
CA THR A 71 -8.67 -6.03 -32.52
C THR A 71 -9.83 -6.85 -31.89
N SER A 72 -11.02 -6.56 -32.42
CA SER A 72 -12.05 -7.52 -32.87
C SER A 72 -12.43 -8.68 -31.95
N SER A 73 -13.47 -8.47 -31.14
CA SER A 73 -14.75 -9.16 -31.34
C SER A 73 -15.86 -8.32 -30.71
N GLU A 74 -17.00 -8.25 -31.35
CA GLU A 74 -18.01 -7.22 -31.13
C GLU A 74 -18.73 -7.24 -29.77
N SER A 75 -18.33 -8.10 -28.80
CA SER A 75 -19.27 -8.66 -27.82
C SER A 75 -18.86 -8.80 -26.34
N LYS A 76 -17.78 -8.19 -25.81
CA LYS A 76 -17.47 -8.34 -24.36
C LYS A 76 -17.47 -7.10 -23.47
N ARG A 77 -16.76 -6.03 -23.77
CA ARG A 77 -16.47 -4.99 -22.76
C ARG A 77 -16.26 -3.61 -23.38
N LYS A 78 -16.96 -3.29 -24.47
CA LYS A 78 -16.99 -1.92 -25.03
C LYS A 78 -17.38 -0.83 -23.99
N ARG A 79 -17.90 -1.25 -22.82
CA ARG A 79 -18.37 -0.41 -21.71
C ARG A 79 -17.33 -0.18 -20.59
N TRP A 80 -16.11 -0.67 -20.73
CA TRP A 80 -15.03 -0.47 -19.76
C TRP A 80 -14.46 0.97 -19.74
N LEU A 81 -15.00 1.92 -20.52
CA LEU A 81 -14.13 2.82 -21.27
C LEU A 81 -14.21 4.34 -21.06
N LYS A 82 -14.91 4.94 -20.08
CA LYS A 82 -14.74 6.41 -19.92
C LYS A 82 -14.73 6.86 -18.45
N ASN A 83 -13.56 7.07 -17.88
CA ASN A 83 -13.22 8.16 -16.96
C ASN A 83 -14.23 8.62 -15.88
N LEU A 84 -14.06 8.26 -14.60
CA LEU A 84 -14.80 8.92 -13.51
C LEU A 84 -14.41 10.41 -13.33
N ILE A 85 -13.16 10.78 -13.66
CA ILE A 85 -12.59 12.11 -13.36
C ILE A 85 -12.51 13.04 -14.60
N ARG A 86 -12.53 12.50 -15.83
CA ARG A 86 -12.52 13.29 -17.10
C ARG A 86 -13.91 13.42 -17.76
N ARG A 87 -15.00 12.96 -17.13
CA ARG A 87 -16.34 12.84 -17.75
C ARG A 87 -17.32 13.99 -17.54
N GLU A 88 -16.95 15.10 -16.88
CA GLU A 88 -17.85 16.24 -16.65
C GLU A 88 -18.56 16.80 -17.92
N LYS A 89 -18.18 16.37 -19.13
CA LYS A 89 -18.72 16.85 -20.40
C LYS A 89 -19.32 15.77 -21.35
N LYS A 90 -19.60 14.54 -20.91
CA LYS A 90 -20.19 13.51 -21.80
C LYS A 90 -21.57 13.03 -21.33
N ASP A 91 -22.52 12.99 -22.27
CA ASP A 91 -23.83 12.36 -22.10
C ASP A 91 -23.66 10.84 -22.07
N ASP A 92 -23.32 10.30 -20.90
CA ASP A 92 -23.42 8.86 -20.64
C ASP A 92 -24.88 8.50 -20.36
N SER A 93 -25.29 7.31 -20.80
CA SER A 93 -26.66 6.83 -20.56
C SER A 93 -26.89 6.49 -19.07
N ILE A 94 -28.15 6.45 -18.64
CA ILE A 94 -28.51 6.06 -17.27
C ILE A 94 -28.00 4.64 -16.97
N GLU A 95 -28.07 3.72 -17.94
CA GLU A 95 -27.62 2.34 -17.80
C GLU A 95 -26.11 2.25 -17.58
N GLU A 96 -25.33 3.11 -18.24
CA GLU A 96 -23.88 3.19 -18.04
C GLU A 96 -23.55 3.68 -16.62
N LYS A 97 -24.26 4.70 -16.14
CA LYS A 97 -24.08 5.21 -14.77
C LYS A 97 -24.45 4.16 -13.71
N ILE A 98 -25.53 3.40 -13.92
CA ILE A 98 -25.92 2.31 -13.01
C ILE A 98 -24.85 1.22 -12.97
N TYR A 99 -24.27 0.88 -14.13
CA TYR A 99 -23.17 -0.08 -14.21
C TYR A 99 -21.95 0.40 -13.43
N ASP A 100 -21.52 1.65 -13.64
CA ASP A 100 -20.36 2.23 -12.95
C ASP A 100 -20.56 2.25 -11.43
N ILE A 101 -21.76 2.64 -10.95
CA ILE A 101 -22.10 2.59 -9.52
C ILE A 101 -21.95 1.18 -8.96
N ASN A 102 -22.37 0.16 -9.70
CA ASN A 102 -22.28 -1.22 -9.25
C ASN A 102 -20.83 -1.70 -9.18
N GLU A 103 -19.99 -1.35 -10.15
CA GLU A 103 -18.57 -1.70 -10.14
C GLU A 103 -17.82 -0.98 -9.00
N ILE A 104 -18.10 0.30 -8.76
CA ILE A 104 -17.56 1.04 -7.61
C ILE A 104 -17.94 0.35 -6.30
N ARG A 105 -19.22 -0.01 -6.12
CA ARG A 105 -19.68 -0.70 -4.90
C ARG A 105 -18.96 -2.03 -4.68
N LYS A 106 -18.72 -2.81 -5.76
CA LYS A 106 -17.96 -4.07 -5.68
C LYS A 106 -16.52 -3.81 -5.27
N LEU A 107 -15.85 -2.84 -5.88
CA LEU A 107 -14.48 -2.46 -5.54
C LEU A 107 -14.37 -1.99 -4.08
N THR A 108 -15.26 -1.10 -3.64
CA THR A 108 -15.32 -0.63 -2.26
C THR A 108 -15.49 -1.79 -1.28
N SER A 109 -16.43 -2.71 -1.53
CA SER A 109 -16.64 -3.87 -0.65
C SER A 109 -15.40 -4.77 -0.55
N ARG A 110 -14.62 -4.88 -1.63
CA ARG A 110 -13.36 -5.65 -1.62
C ARG A 110 -12.29 -4.97 -0.78
N TYR A 111 -12.14 -3.65 -0.88
CA TYR A 111 -11.21 -2.90 -0.04
C TYR A 111 -11.58 -3.01 1.44
N GLU A 112 -12.85 -2.87 1.78
CA GLU A 112 -13.33 -3.00 3.17
C GLU A 112 -13.06 -4.39 3.75
N LYS A 113 -13.41 -5.44 3.00
CA LYS A 113 -13.15 -6.83 3.42
C LYS A 113 -11.66 -7.10 3.57
N TRP A 114 -10.85 -6.58 2.65
CA TRP A 114 -9.40 -6.72 2.74
C TRP A 114 -8.83 -6.00 3.96
N GLY A 115 -9.28 -4.78 4.25
CA GLY A 115 -8.84 -4.01 5.42
C GLY A 115 -9.11 -4.76 6.73
N LEU A 116 -10.30 -5.34 6.89
CA LEU A 116 -10.63 -6.17 8.06
C LEU A 116 -9.73 -7.40 8.16
N ALA A 117 -9.51 -8.12 7.07
CA ALA A 117 -8.65 -9.30 7.04
C ALA A 117 -7.17 -8.95 7.30
N TRP A 118 -6.73 -7.78 6.84
CA TRP A 118 -5.39 -7.26 7.10
C TRP A 118 -5.20 -6.98 8.58
N ASP A 119 -6.13 -6.25 9.21
CA ASP A 119 -6.04 -5.89 10.64
C ASP A 119 -6.07 -7.14 11.54
N GLU A 120 -6.95 -8.10 11.23
CA GLU A 120 -7.01 -9.38 11.93
C GLU A 120 -5.67 -10.12 11.86
N LYS A 121 -5.10 -10.25 10.67
CA LYS A 121 -3.84 -10.97 10.46
C LYS A 121 -2.65 -10.24 11.03
N ALA A 122 -2.57 -8.92 10.86
CA ALA A 122 -1.52 -8.09 11.41
C ALA A 122 -1.47 -8.23 12.94
N SER A 123 -2.64 -8.18 13.60
CA SER A 123 -2.74 -8.34 15.05
C SER A 123 -2.25 -9.72 15.52
N LEU A 124 -2.44 -10.77 14.72
CA LEU A 124 -1.98 -12.12 15.04
C LEU A 124 -0.47 -12.29 14.90
N VAL A 125 0.18 -11.57 13.97
CA VAL A 125 1.59 -11.78 13.62
C VAL A 125 2.53 -10.68 14.08
N GLU A 126 2.02 -9.55 14.57
CA GLU A 126 2.81 -8.33 14.87
C GLU A 126 4.05 -8.62 15.73
N ARG A 127 3.92 -9.49 16.73
CA ARG A 127 4.99 -9.81 17.69
C ARG A 127 6.05 -10.77 17.14
N ASP A 128 5.73 -11.47 16.05
CA ASP A 128 6.56 -12.53 15.48
C ASP A 128 7.34 -12.06 14.23
N LEU A 129 7.14 -10.81 13.82
CA LEU A 129 7.85 -10.21 12.68
C LEU A 129 9.18 -9.60 13.12
N SER A 130 10.24 -9.94 12.40
CA SER A 130 11.52 -9.24 12.51
C SER A 130 11.46 -7.86 11.87
N ILE A 131 12.43 -7.00 12.24
CA ILE A 131 12.54 -5.64 11.69
C ILE A 131 12.70 -5.69 10.17
N ASP A 132 13.51 -6.60 9.63
CA ASP A 132 13.71 -6.74 8.19
C ASP A 132 12.41 -7.18 7.48
N GLU A 133 11.62 -8.08 8.07
CA GLU A 133 10.33 -8.48 7.49
C GLU A 133 9.31 -7.34 7.49
N ILE A 134 9.31 -6.52 8.54
CA ILE A 134 8.49 -5.30 8.58
C ILE A 134 8.92 -4.34 7.46
N TYR A 135 10.22 -4.18 7.22
CA TYR A 135 10.73 -3.36 6.12
C TYR A 135 10.33 -3.93 4.75
N LEU A 136 10.42 -5.24 4.56
CA LEU A 136 9.96 -5.91 3.34
C LEU A 136 8.48 -5.63 3.08
N ILE A 137 7.62 -5.88 4.08
CA ILE A 137 6.16 -5.64 3.99
C ILE A 137 5.87 -4.17 3.65
N LYS A 138 6.56 -3.23 4.32
CA LYS A 138 6.42 -1.78 4.02
C LYS A 138 6.85 -1.44 2.59
N SER A 139 7.94 -2.03 2.11
CA SER A 139 8.41 -1.82 0.74
C SER A 139 7.39 -2.31 -0.29
N GLU A 140 6.75 -3.45 -0.03
CA GLU A 140 5.70 -4.00 -0.90
C GLU A 140 4.42 -3.15 -0.88
N ILE A 141 3.98 -2.67 0.30
CA ILE A 141 2.86 -1.71 0.38
C ILE A 141 3.16 -0.46 -0.46
N LYS A 142 4.36 0.11 -0.31
CA LYS A 142 4.79 1.29 -1.09
C LYS A 142 4.88 1.00 -2.58
N ARG A 143 5.30 -0.21 -2.96
CA ARG A 143 5.35 -0.64 -4.37
C ARG A 143 3.95 -0.71 -4.96
N ILE A 144 3.01 -1.35 -4.27
CA ILE A 144 1.62 -1.49 -4.73
C ILE A 144 0.93 -0.13 -4.76
N SER A 145 1.12 0.72 -3.75
CA SER A 145 0.46 2.03 -3.68
C SER A 145 0.86 2.97 -4.82
N LYS A 146 2.05 2.78 -5.43
CA LYS A 146 2.50 3.56 -6.60
C LYS A 146 1.74 3.23 -7.88
N LYS A 147 0.92 2.17 -7.89
CA LYS A 147 0.08 1.79 -9.05
C LYS A 147 -1.19 2.64 -9.14
N LEU A 148 -1.70 3.11 -7.99
CA LEU A 148 -2.81 4.06 -7.88
C LEU A 148 -2.30 5.48 -8.12
#